data_AF-A0A8T4DH39-F1
#
_entry.id   AF-A0A8T4DH39-F1
#
_cell.length_a   1.000
_cell.length_b   1.000
_cell.length_c   1.000
_cell.angle_alpha   90.00
_cell.angle_beta   90.00
_cell.angle_gamma   90.00
#
_symmetry.space_group_name_H-M   'P 1'
#
loop_
_entity.id
_entity.type
_entity.pdbx_description
1 polymer ?
#
loop_
_entity_poly.entity_id
_entity_poly.type
_entity_poly.pdbx_seq_one_letter_code
_entity_poly.pdbx_strand_id
1 'polypeptide(L)'
;MRLFKALSSTTRKEMLKLLMRADYHVSGLAKALEISVPVAAKHVKILEDAELVTRKTFGKTHVLTVNRAKLYEALETFSEEYEIEAREGTSILAALRDVAGVGIKRVSDKEFIASIDGEEGFYIYEVNGKSPDLPINEYTLAHGGEIAIKRLVPVLKKRVKVTIPETRAERGAKK
;
A
#
# COMPACT_ATOMS: atom_id res chain seq x y z
N MET A 1 14.77 -18.89 -7.26
CA MET A 1 14.79 -17.89 -6.17
C MET A 1 15.74 -16.71 -6.44
N ARG A 2 15.45 -15.81 -7.40
CA ARG A 2 16.26 -14.59 -7.60
C ARG A 2 15.90 -13.48 -6.60
N LEU A 3 14.61 -13.38 -6.26
CA LEU A 3 14.06 -12.41 -5.31
C LEU A 3 14.67 -12.53 -3.91
N PHE A 4 14.52 -13.66 -3.22
CA PHE A 4 15.04 -13.84 -1.85
C PHE A 4 16.57 -13.68 -1.79
N LYS A 5 17.28 -14.13 -2.83
CA LYS A 5 18.73 -13.90 -2.97
C LYS A 5 19.05 -12.41 -3.12
N ALA A 6 18.25 -11.65 -3.86
CA ALA A 6 18.42 -10.20 -3.95
C ALA A 6 18.12 -9.51 -2.60
N LEU A 7 17.12 -9.97 -1.85
CA LEU A 7 16.75 -9.38 -0.55
C LEU A 7 17.64 -9.81 0.64
N SER A 8 18.46 -10.84 0.49
CA SER A 8 19.32 -11.34 1.58
C SER A 8 20.48 -10.41 1.97
N SER A 9 20.79 -9.38 1.19
CA SER A 9 21.86 -8.42 1.49
C SER A 9 21.33 -7.16 2.16
N THR A 10 21.96 -6.77 3.26
CA THR A 10 21.68 -5.50 3.95
C THR A 10 21.84 -4.30 3.02
N THR A 11 22.93 -4.20 2.26
CA THR A 11 23.18 -3.09 1.31
C THR A 11 22.09 -2.99 0.25
N ARG A 12 21.62 -4.12 -0.30
CA ARG A 12 20.54 -4.12 -1.31
C ARG A 12 19.20 -3.71 -0.70
N LYS A 13 18.90 -4.11 0.54
CA LYS A 13 17.72 -3.64 1.27
C LYS A 13 17.77 -2.14 1.52
N GLU A 14 18.93 -1.59 1.90
CA GLU A 14 19.10 -0.14 2.07
C GLU A 14 18.95 0.63 0.74
N MET A 15 19.48 0.11 -0.38
CA MET A 15 19.24 0.69 -1.71
C MET A 15 17.75 0.74 -2.04
N LEU A 16 17.01 -0.34 -1.80
CA LEU A 16 15.56 -0.37 -2.03
C LEU A 16 14.84 0.64 -1.12
N LYS A 17 15.22 0.78 0.15
CA LYS A 17 14.65 1.81 1.05
C LYS A 17 14.86 3.23 0.53
N LEU A 18 16.03 3.53 -0.03
CA LEU A 18 16.30 4.83 -0.68
C LEU A 18 15.43 5.02 -1.93
N LEU A 19 15.39 4.01 -2.81
CA LEU A 19 14.61 4.03 -4.06
C LEU A 19 13.09 4.07 -3.83
N MET A 20 12.61 3.59 -2.68
CA MET A 20 11.20 3.70 -2.29
C MET A 20 10.78 5.14 -2.01
N ARG A 21 11.73 6.01 -1.63
CA ARG A 21 11.48 7.42 -1.30
C ARG A 21 11.62 8.35 -2.50
N ALA A 22 12.57 8.08 -3.39
CA ALA A 22 12.83 8.87 -4.59
C ALA A 22 13.63 8.04 -5.61
N ASP A 23 13.66 8.50 -6.85
CA ASP A 23 14.53 7.94 -7.88
C ASP A 23 15.99 8.36 -7.64
N TYR A 24 16.94 7.49 -7.99
CA TYR A 24 18.38 7.77 -7.83
C TYR A 24 19.20 7.40 -9.07
N HIS A 25 20.32 8.10 -9.25
CA HIS A 25 21.41 7.59 -10.08
C HIS A 25 22.24 6.56 -9.30
N VAL A 26 22.96 5.67 -10.02
CA VAL A 26 23.89 4.70 -9.40
C VAL A 26 24.93 5.41 -8.52
N SER A 27 25.48 6.54 -8.99
CA SER A 27 26.44 7.35 -8.22
C SER A 27 25.81 8.00 -6.99
N GLY A 28 24.53 8.37 -7.06
CA GLY A 28 23.76 8.88 -5.93
C GLY A 28 23.58 7.81 -4.84
N LEU A 29 23.23 6.58 -5.23
CA LEU A 29 23.16 5.45 -4.29
C LEU A 29 24.52 5.13 -3.68
N ALA A 30 25.59 5.17 -4.48
CA ALA A 30 26.95 4.95 -4.01
C ALA A 30 27.33 5.96 -2.93
N LYS A 31 27.05 7.26 -3.17
CA LYS A 31 27.28 8.33 -2.19
C LYS A 31 26.44 8.16 -0.93
N ALA A 32 25.15 7.85 -1.08
CA ALA A 32 24.22 7.73 0.06
C ALA A 32 24.54 6.55 0.98
N LEU A 33 25.19 5.50 0.46
CA LEU A 33 25.55 4.30 1.19
C LEU A 33 27.05 4.19 1.49
N GLU A 34 27.83 5.25 1.19
CA GLU A 34 29.28 5.31 1.42
C GLU A 34 30.06 4.14 0.81
N ILE A 35 29.65 3.71 -0.39
CA ILE A 35 30.31 2.65 -1.16
C ILE A 35 30.82 3.19 -2.50
N SER A 36 31.72 2.44 -3.14
CA SER A 36 32.19 2.81 -4.48
C SER A 36 31.11 2.62 -5.54
N VAL A 37 31.16 3.44 -6.60
CA VAL A 37 30.23 3.35 -7.74
C VAL A 37 30.22 1.95 -8.38
N PRO A 38 31.37 1.25 -8.58
CA PRO A 38 31.35 -0.12 -9.10
C PRO A 38 30.64 -1.12 -8.19
N VAL A 39 30.80 -1.00 -6.86
CA VAL A 39 30.10 -1.85 -5.88
C VAL A 39 28.60 -1.57 -5.93
N ALA A 40 28.21 -0.30 -6.00
CA ALA A 40 26.81 0.09 -6.17
C ALA A 40 26.21 -0.47 -7.46
N ALA A 41 26.92 -0.36 -8.58
CA ALA A 41 26.48 -0.89 -9.88
C ALA A 41 26.26 -2.41 -9.83
N LYS A 42 27.13 -3.16 -9.15
CA LYS A 42 26.96 -4.61 -8.96
C LYS A 42 25.69 -4.94 -8.17
N HIS A 43 25.41 -4.19 -7.11
CA HIS A 43 24.17 -4.36 -6.34
C HIS A 43 22.93 -4.01 -7.15
N VAL A 44 22.97 -2.91 -7.89
CA VAL A 44 21.89 -2.50 -8.79
C VAL A 44 21.61 -3.58 -9.83
N LYS A 45 22.64 -4.16 -10.44
CA LYS A 45 22.47 -5.23 -11.43
C LYS A 45 21.74 -6.45 -10.86
N ILE A 46 22.08 -6.86 -9.64
CA ILE A 46 21.38 -7.96 -8.93
C ILE A 46 19.91 -7.60 -8.67
N LEU A 47 19.62 -6.35 -8.32
CA LEU A 47 18.26 -5.89 -8.10
C LEU A 47 17.46 -5.80 -9.41
N GLU A 48 18.07 -5.38 -10.51
CA GLU A 48 17.50 -5.38 -11.86
C GLU A 48 17.21 -6.82 -12.34
N ASP A 49 18.13 -7.76 -12.13
CA ASP A 49 17.97 -9.17 -12.51
C ASP A 49 16.89 -9.90 -11.68
N ALA A 50 16.53 -9.35 -10.52
CA ALA A 50 15.41 -9.77 -9.70
C ALA A 50 14.14 -8.92 -9.93
N GLU A 51 14.16 -8.04 -10.92
CA GLU A 51 13.04 -7.16 -11.32
C GLU A 51 12.57 -6.19 -10.24
N LEU A 52 13.36 -6.00 -9.18
CA LEU A 52 13.06 -5.10 -8.06
C LEU A 52 13.38 -3.64 -8.36
N VAL A 53 14.27 -3.40 -9.32
CA VAL A 53 14.67 -2.07 -9.76
C VAL A 53 14.60 -2.03 -11.28
N THR A 54 14.12 -0.90 -11.80
CA THR A 54 14.09 -0.59 -13.23
C THR A 54 15.01 0.58 -13.52
N ARG A 55 15.55 0.61 -14.72
CA ARG A 55 16.40 1.69 -15.22
C ARG A 55 15.73 2.40 -16.37
N LYS A 56 15.63 3.72 -16.28
CA LYS A 56 15.25 4.59 -17.39
C LYS A 56 16.44 5.43 -17.83
N THR A 57 16.64 5.52 -19.13
CA THR A 57 17.75 6.28 -19.73
C THR A 57 17.21 7.59 -20.30
N PHE A 58 17.73 8.70 -19.80
CA PHE A 58 17.45 10.06 -20.27
C PHE A 58 18.74 10.62 -20.87
N GLY A 59 18.91 10.48 -22.19
CA GLY A 59 20.17 10.83 -22.86
C GLY A 59 21.33 9.98 -22.34
N LYS A 60 22.32 10.61 -21.68
CA LYS A 60 23.46 9.94 -21.05
C LYS A 60 23.22 9.56 -19.58
N THR A 61 22.06 9.92 -19.03
CA THR A 61 21.77 9.81 -17.61
C THR A 61 20.90 8.58 -17.35
N HIS A 62 21.32 7.71 -16.43
CA HIS A 62 20.53 6.55 -16.01
C HIS A 62 19.89 6.82 -14.65
N VAL A 63 18.57 6.75 -14.61
CA VAL A 63 17.76 6.91 -13.39
C VAL A 63 17.21 5.53 -13.00
N LEU A 64 17.36 5.19 -11.73
CA LEU A 64 16.87 3.96 -11.13
C LEU A 64 15.59 4.25 -10.35
N THR A 65 14.61 3.38 -10.53
CA THR A 65 13.32 3.44 -9.85
C THR A 65 12.98 2.05 -9.31
N VAL A 66 12.41 1.97 -8.11
CA VAL A 66 11.93 0.70 -7.55
C VAL A 66 10.71 0.19 -8.32
N ASN A 67 10.67 -1.11 -8.59
CA ASN A 67 9.48 -1.78 -9.11
C ASN A 67 8.57 -2.18 -7.94
N ARG A 68 7.64 -1.29 -7.57
CA ARG A 68 6.72 -1.54 -6.45
C ARG A 68 5.78 -2.71 -6.72
N ALA A 69 5.34 -2.89 -7.96
CA ALA A 69 4.45 -3.98 -8.33
C ALA A 69 5.08 -5.35 -8.02
N LYS A 70 6.36 -5.54 -8.40
CA LYS A 70 7.07 -6.79 -8.11
C LYS A 70 7.25 -7.05 -6.61
N LEU A 71 7.41 -6.00 -5.81
CA LEU A 71 7.47 -6.13 -4.35
C LEU A 71 6.12 -6.52 -3.76
N TYR A 72 5.00 -6.02 -4.28
CA TYR A 72 3.67 -6.37 -3.81
C TYR A 72 3.25 -7.77 -4.24
N GLU A 73 3.48 -8.16 -5.50
CA GLU A 73 3.27 -9.53 -5.99
C GLU A 73 4.01 -10.57 -5.13
N ALA A 74 5.24 -10.24 -4.72
CA ALA A 74 6.01 -11.10 -3.83
C ALA A 74 5.42 -11.26 -2.43
N LEU A 75 4.68 -10.25 -1.95
CA LEU A 75 3.99 -10.30 -0.67
C LEU A 75 2.65 -11.05 -0.80
N GLU A 76 1.96 -10.91 -1.92
CA GLU A 76 0.72 -11.64 -2.25
C GLU A 76 0.93 -13.16 -2.24
N THR A 77 2.11 -13.66 -2.58
CA THR A 77 2.40 -15.11 -2.47
C THR A 77 2.24 -15.68 -1.04
N PHE A 78 2.24 -14.82 -0.02
CA PHE A 78 2.06 -15.21 1.37
C PHE A 78 0.66 -14.87 1.93
N SER A 79 -0.29 -14.47 1.08
CA SER A 79 -1.67 -14.23 1.52
C SER A 79 -2.42 -15.52 1.81
N GLU A 80 -3.36 -15.46 2.74
CA GLU A 80 -4.34 -16.52 2.96
C GLU A 80 -5.46 -16.39 1.93
N GLU A 81 -5.89 -17.52 1.35
CA GLU A 81 -6.97 -17.60 0.37
C GLU A 81 -8.17 -18.30 0.99
N TYR A 82 -9.37 -17.74 0.77
CA TYR A 82 -10.63 -18.28 1.24
C TYR A 82 -11.62 -18.41 0.08
N GLU A 83 -12.27 -19.56 -0.03
CA GLU A 83 -13.35 -19.80 -0.98
C GLU A 83 -14.69 -19.90 -0.23
N ILE A 84 -15.69 -19.16 -0.69
CA ILE A 84 -17.03 -19.13 -0.08
C ILE A 84 -18.10 -19.33 -1.16
N GLU A 85 -19.15 -20.09 -0.84
CA GLU A 85 -20.32 -20.22 -1.69
C GLU A 85 -21.37 -19.17 -1.29
N ALA A 86 -21.67 -18.24 -2.21
CA ALA A 86 -22.66 -17.19 -1.98
C ALA A 86 -23.88 -17.34 -2.89
N ARG A 87 -25.07 -17.02 -2.37
CA ARG A 87 -26.30 -16.94 -3.17
C ARG A 87 -26.31 -15.70 -4.05
N GLU A 88 -27.05 -15.75 -5.15
CA GLU A 88 -27.24 -14.58 -6.03
C GLU A 88 -27.83 -13.39 -5.25
N GLY A 89 -27.26 -12.19 -5.43
CA GLY A 89 -27.66 -10.98 -4.72
C GLY A 89 -27.04 -10.78 -3.33
N THR A 90 -26.17 -11.70 -2.88
CA THR A 90 -25.39 -11.52 -1.64
C THR A 90 -24.53 -10.25 -1.71
N SER A 91 -24.60 -9.40 -0.69
CA SER A 91 -23.72 -8.23 -0.59
C SER A 91 -22.30 -8.67 -0.24
N ILE A 92 -21.29 -7.90 -0.67
CA ILE A 92 -19.88 -8.20 -0.35
C ILE A 92 -19.68 -8.27 1.16
N LEU A 93 -20.30 -7.36 1.90
CA LEU A 93 -20.25 -7.37 3.35
C LEU A 93 -20.75 -8.70 3.95
N ALA A 94 -21.86 -9.24 3.46
CA ALA A 94 -22.39 -10.51 3.96
C ALA A 94 -21.43 -11.66 3.63
N ALA A 95 -20.94 -11.70 2.39
CA ALA A 95 -19.92 -12.65 1.96
C ALA A 95 -18.65 -12.60 2.85
N LEU A 96 -18.17 -11.41 3.20
CA LEU A 96 -16.98 -11.26 4.04
C LEU A 96 -17.20 -11.56 5.52
N ARG A 97 -18.42 -11.44 6.04
CA ARG A 97 -18.73 -11.85 7.43
C ARG A 97 -18.63 -13.36 7.62
N ASP A 98 -18.85 -14.13 6.54
CA ASP A 98 -18.75 -15.59 6.55
C ASP A 98 -17.29 -16.07 6.44
N VAL A 99 -16.37 -15.19 6.06
CA VAL A 99 -14.92 -15.43 6.15
C VAL A 99 -14.49 -15.17 7.60
N ALA A 100 -13.95 -16.20 8.26
CA ALA A 100 -13.45 -16.08 9.62
C ALA A 100 -12.43 -14.92 9.72
N GLY A 101 -12.53 -14.12 10.79
CA GLY A 101 -11.54 -13.09 11.11
C GLY A 101 -11.83 -11.67 10.62
N VAL A 102 -12.78 -11.44 9.71
CA VAL A 102 -13.10 -10.08 9.24
C VAL A 102 -13.93 -9.31 10.27
N GLY A 103 -13.34 -8.31 10.92
CA GLY A 103 -14.03 -7.38 11.80
C GLY A 103 -14.48 -6.12 11.07
N ILE A 104 -15.77 -5.81 11.15
CA ILE A 104 -16.37 -4.65 10.52
C ILE A 104 -16.60 -3.54 11.55
N LYS A 105 -16.18 -2.31 11.23
CA LYS A 105 -16.47 -1.12 12.03
C LYS A 105 -17.38 -0.18 11.26
N ARG A 106 -18.45 0.24 11.92
CA ARG A 106 -19.37 1.26 11.41
C ARG A 106 -18.92 2.63 11.85
N VAL A 107 -18.76 3.54 10.90
CA VAL A 107 -18.49 4.96 11.14
C VAL A 107 -19.59 5.76 10.44
N SER A 108 -20.51 6.33 11.22
CA SER A 108 -21.76 6.93 10.73
C SER A 108 -22.65 5.89 10.02
N ASP A 109 -22.89 6.08 8.73
CA ASP A 109 -23.68 5.28 7.80
C ASP A 109 -22.84 4.32 6.94
N LYS A 110 -21.51 4.43 7.03
CA LYS A 110 -20.56 3.65 6.21
C LYS A 110 -19.93 2.53 7.03
N GLU A 111 -19.84 1.35 6.42
CA GLU A 111 -19.15 0.20 7.02
C GLU A 111 -17.76 0.03 6.40
N PHE A 112 -16.76 -0.19 7.26
CA PHE A 112 -15.36 -0.37 6.88
C PHE A 112 -14.85 -1.68 7.46
N ILE A 113 -13.95 -2.34 6.74
CA ILE A 113 -13.19 -3.47 7.28
C ILE A 113 -12.12 -2.89 8.23
N ALA A 114 -12.20 -3.27 9.50
CA ALA A 114 -11.39 -2.75 10.61
C ALA A 114 -10.45 -3.79 11.22
N SER A 115 -10.71 -5.07 10.99
CA SER A 115 -9.76 -6.15 11.27
C SER A 115 -9.91 -7.31 10.29
N ILE A 116 -8.85 -8.10 10.14
CA ILE A 116 -8.84 -9.41 9.47
C ILE A 116 -8.02 -10.34 10.36
N ASP A 117 -8.53 -11.52 10.67
CA ASP A 117 -7.90 -12.52 11.56
C ASP A 117 -7.39 -11.98 12.89
N GLY A 118 -8.13 -11.01 13.46
CA GLY A 118 -7.75 -10.36 14.72
C GLY A 118 -6.69 -9.26 14.59
N GLU A 119 -6.17 -8.99 13.39
CA GLU A 119 -5.28 -7.86 13.12
C GLU A 119 -6.05 -6.57 12.86
N GLU A 120 -5.97 -5.61 13.78
CA GLU A 120 -6.53 -4.28 13.59
C GLU A 120 -5.81 -3.49 12.47
N GLY A 121 -6.58 -2.79 11.65
CA GLY A 121 -6.06 -1.98 10.55
C GLY A 121 -7.16 -1.35 9.69
N PHE A 122 -6.78 -0.43 8.81
CA PHE A 122 -7.68 0.00 7.76
C PHE A 122 -7.50 -0.92 6.56
N TYR A 123 -8.58 -1.47 6.04
CA TYR A 123 -8.55 -2.30 4.85
C TYR A 123 -9.46 -1.72 3.77
N ILE A 124 -9.06 -1.89 2.51
CA ILE A 124 -9.87 -1.59 1.33
C ILE A 124 -10.20 -2.88 0.61
N TYR A 125 -11.28 -2.87 -0.15
CA TYR A 125 -11.68 -3.99 -0.99
C TYR A 125 -11.54 -3.63 -2.46
N GLU A 126 -11.16 -4.62 -3.26
CA GLU A 126 -11.19 -4.58 -4.72
C GLU A 126 -12.14 -5.67 -5.21
N VAL A 127 -12.86 -5.39 -6.28
CA VAL A 127 -13.74 -6.34 -6.95
C VAL A 127 -13.20 -6.54 -8.36
N ASN A 128 -12.82 -7.77 -8.71
CA ASN A 128 -12.21 -8.12 -9.99
C ASN A 128 -11.04 -7.18 -10.35
N GLY A 129 -10.17 -6.91 -9.36
CA GLY A 129 -8.98 -6.07 -9.49
C GLY A 129 -9.23 -4.55 -9.59
N LYS A 130 -10.45 -4.07 -9.33
CA LYS A 130 -10.79 -2.63 -9.32
C LYS A 130 -11.24 -2.18 -7.94
N SER A 131 -10.73 -1.05 -7.45
CA SER A 131 -11.20 -0.42 -6.21
C SER A 131 -12.52 0.32 -6.47
N PRO A 132 -13.65 -0.09 -5.88
CA PRO A 132 -14.91 0.61 -6.06
C PRO A 132 -14.94 1.90 -5.23
N ASP A 133 -15.64 2.93 -5.73
CA ASP A 133 -15.88 4.19 -5.01
C ASP A 133 -17.04 4.10 -3.99
N LEU A 134 -17.57 2.91 -3.78
CA LEU A 134 -18.71 2.64 -2.90
C LEU A 134 -18.24 2.09 -1.54
N PRO A 135 -18.93 2.40 -0.44
CA PRO A 135 -18.82 1.64 0.80
C PRO A 135 -19.12 0.16 0.59
N ILE A 136 -18.49 -0.72 1.37
CA ILE A 136 -18.59 -2.17 1.15
C ILE A 136 -20.01 -2.73 1.35
N ASN A 137 -20.81 -2.06 2.19
CA ASN A 137 -22.21 -2.39 2.43
C ASN A 137 -23.15 -1.99 1.29
N GLU A 138 -22.69 -1.15 0.35
CA GLU A 138 -23.47 -0.66 -0.79
C GLU A 138 -23.15 -1.42 -2.09
N TYR A 139 -22.16 -2.32 -2.07
CA TYR A 139 -21.75 -3.09 -3.24
C TYR A 139 -22.36 -4.50 -3.25
N THR A 140 -23.03 -4.85 -4.35
CA THR A 140 -23.60 -6.18 -4.61
C THR A 140 -22.95 -6.80 -5.84
N LEU A 141 -22.55 -8.07 -5.75
CA LEU A 141 -22.10 -8.83 -6.91
C LEU A 141 -23.31 -9.34 -7.71
N ALA A 142 -23.37 -8.98 -8.99
CA ALA A 142 -24.39 -9.48 -9.92
C ALA A 142 -24.09 -10.90 -10.42
N HIS A 143 -22.84 -11.35 -10.33
CA HIS A 143 -22.35 -12.67 -10.74
C HIS A 143 -21.07 -12.97 -9.95
N GLY A 144 -20.62 -14.24 -9.97
CA GLY A 144 -19.37 -14.64 -9.31
C GLY A 144 -18.19 -13.75 -9.73
N GLY A 145 -17.31 -13.47 -8.77
CA GLY A 145 -16.17 -12.58 -8.96
C GLY A 145 -15.20 -12.68 -7.79
N GLU A 146 -14.00 -12.16 -8.00
CA GLU A 146 -12.95 -12.12 -6.99
C GLU A 146 -13.08 -10.85 -6.15
N ILE A 147 -13.04 -11.01 -4.82
CA ILE A 147 -12.96 -9.91 -3.87
C ILE A 147 -11.60 -10.01 -3.19
N ALA A 148 -10.74 -9.01 -3.42
CA ALA A 148 -9.46 -8.92 -2.73
C ALA A 148 -9.56 -7.88 -1.60
N ILE A 149 -9.12 -8.24 -0.39
CA ILE A 149 -9.02 -7.30 0.72
C ILE A 149 -7.55 -6.91 0.91
N LYS A 150 -7.27 -5.60 0.87
CA LYS A 150 -5.91 -5.07 1.01
C LYS A 150 -5.79 -4.19 2.23
N ARG A 151 -4.77 -4.45 3.06
CA ARG A 151 -4.44 -3.59 4.18
C ARG A 151 -3.85 -2.26 3.71
N LEU A 152 -4.47 -1.16 4.12
CA LEU A 152 -3.89 0.17 3.99
C LEU A 152 -2.91 0.43 5.12
N VAL A 153 -1.68 0.73 4.75
CA VAL A 153 -0.69 1.27 5.69
C VAL A 153 -0.82 2.79 5.68
N PRO A 154 -1.32 3.42 6.77
CA PRO A 154 -1.50 4.87 6.80
C PRO A 154 -0.14 5.58 6.73
N VAL A 155 -0.01 6.48 5.75
CA VAL A 155 1.18 7.34 5.61
C VAL A 155 0.75 8.78 5.82
N LEU A 156 1.41 9.49 6.74
CA LEU A 156 1.17 10.92 6.95
C LEU A 156 1.49 11.69 5.65
N LYS A 157 0.45 12.17 4.94
CA LYS A 157 0.59 12.97 3.72
C LYS A 157 0.69 14.46 4.01
N LYS A 158 -0.12 14.97 4.94
CA LYS A 158 -0.20 16.40 5.27
C LYS A 158 -0.62 16.57 6.73
N ARG A 159 0.00 17.52 7.43
CA ARG A 159 -0.42 17.96 8.75
C ARG A 159 -1.03 19.35 8.62
N VAL A 160 -2.28 19.52 9.05
CA VAL A 160 -2.97 20.81 9.04
C VAL A 160 -3.17 21.23 10.49
N LYS A 161 -2.66 22.41 10.86
CA LYS A 161 -2.97 23.03 12.15
C LYS A 161 -4.16 23.96 11.94
N VAL A 162 -5.29 23.62 12.54
CA VAL A 162 -6.49 24.46 12.51
C VAL A 162 -6.52 25.27 13.80
N THR A 163 -6.70 26.59 13.67
CA THR A 163 -6.93 27.48 14.81
C THR A 163 -8.31 28.07 14.66
N ILE A 164 -9.15 27.86 15.65
CA ILE A 164 -10.50 28.45 15.71
C ILE A 164 -10.34 29.75 16.50
N PRO A 165 -10.58 30.93 15.91
CA PRO A 165 -10.59 32.16 16.66
C PRO A 165 -11.76 32.14 17.66
N GLU A 166 -11.50 32.50 18.91
CA GLU A 166 -12.58 32.72 19.87
C GLU A 166 -13.49 33.84 19.35
N THR A 167 -14.74 33.50 19.07
CA THR A 167 -15.76 34.49 18.75
C THR A 167 -15.93 35.37 19.99
N ARG A 168 -15.49 36.63 19.89
CA ARG A 168 -15.65 37.63 20.94
C ARG A 168 -17.14 37.79 21.21
N ALA A 169 -17.62 37.20 22.31
CA ALA A 169 -18.99 37.37 22.78
C ALA A 169 -19.31 38.86 22.86
N GLU A 170 -20.43 39.23 22.26
CA GLU A 170 -20.98 40.56 22.14
C GLU A 170 -20.97 41.26 23.50
N ARG A 171 -20.13 42.30 23.64
CA ARG A 171 -20.38 43.34 24.63
C ARG A 171 -21.56 44.16 24.10
N GLY A 172 -22.76 43.74 24.45
CA GLY A 172 -24.01 44.44 24.16
C GLY A 172 -24.97 44.34 25.33
N ALA A 173 -25.08 45.45 26.07
CA ALA A 173 -26.22 45.84 26.90
C ALA A 173 -26.57 45.00 28.15
N LYS A 174 -26.20 45.54 29.32
CA LYS A 174 -27.19 45.74 30.38
C LYS A 174 -27.05 47.18 30.90
N LYS A 175 -28.22 47.82 30.96
CA LYS A 175 -28.50 49.15 31.52
C LYS A 175 -27.95 49.33 32.92
#